data_AF-A0A2A5XCK6-F1
#
_entry.id   AF-A0A2A5XCK6-F1
#
_cell.length_a   1.000
_cell.length_b   1.000
_cell.length_c   1.000
_cell.angle_alpha   90.00
_cell.angle_beta   90.00
_cell.angle_gamma   90.00
#
_symmetry.space_group_name_H-M   'P 1'
#
loop_
_entity.id
_entity.type
_entity.pdbx_description
1 polymer ?
#
loop_
_entity_poly.entity_id
_entity_poly.type
_entity_poly.pdbx_seq_one_letter_code
_entity_poly.pdbx_strand_id
1 'polypeptide(L)' 'MKGKLIHTEHRTSDISEYYFNNSSKLILEVKNLRFNKVREYKYSLEQFSKSNKGTKIEKIIREKVNFSLGNF' A
#
# COMPACT_ATOMS: atom_id res chain seq x y z
N MET A 1 -7.14 0.60 -12.51
CA MET A 1 -6.58 -0.62 -11.88
C MET A 1 -7.54 -1.05 -10.78
N LYS A 2 -8.05 -2.30 -10.81
CA LYS A 2 -8.82 -2.86 -9.68
C LYS A 2 -7.84 -3.60 -8.76
N GLY A 3 -7.51 -3.03 -7.61
CA GLY A 3 -6.75 -3.70 -6.54
C GLY A 3 -7.63 -3.92 -5.32
N LYS A 4 -7.30 -4.91 -4.48
CA LYS A 4 -8.00 -5.13 -3.20
C LYS A 4 -7.39 -4.20 -2.15
N LEU A 5 -8.23 -3.46 -1.41
CA LEU A 5 -7.77 -2.68 -0.25
C LEU A 5 -7.19 -3.65 0.78
N ILE A 6 -5.93 -3.43 1.17
CA ILE A 6 -5.22 -4.27 2.15
C ILE A 6 -4.89 -3.53 3.44
N HIS A 7 -4.82 -2.20 3.41
CA HIS A 7 -4.61 -1.38 4.60
C HIS A 7 -5.03 0.07 4.40
N THR A 8 -5.48 0.72 5.48
CA THR A 8 -5.68 2.16 5.53
C THR A 8 -4.87 2.70 6.72
N GLU A 9 -3.98 3.64 6.44
CA GLU A 9 -3.17 4.31 7.46
C GLU A 9 -3.73 5.73 7.70
N HIS A 10 -4.09 6.00 8.95
CA HIS A 10 -4.54 7.33 9.38
C HIS A 10 -3.37 8.05 10.04
N ARG A 11 -3.00 9.21 9.50
CA ARG A 11 -2.05 10.12 10.13
C ARG A 11 -2.75 11.42 10.51
N THR A 12 -2.08 12.27 11.28
CA THR A 12 -2.63 13.52 11.82
C THR A 12 -3.13 14.50 10.75
N SER A 13 -2.63 14.41 9.52
CA SER A 13 -2.97 15.34 8.43
C SER A 13 -3.38 14.68 7.12
N ASP A 14 -3.27 13.37 6.98
CA ASP A 14 -3.56 12.65 5.75
C ASP A 14 -4.03 11.21 6.03
N ILE A 15 -4.69 10.62 5.04
CA ILE A 15 -5.09 9.21 5.02
C ILE A 15 -4.43 8.57 3.80
N SER A 16 -3.73 7.46 4.00
CA SER A 16 -3.17 6.66 2.91
C SER A 16 -3.89 5.30 2.84
N GLU A 17 -4.50 5.00 1.70
CA GLU A 17 -5.11 3.70 1.41
C GLU A 17 -4.19 2.89 0.50
N TYR A 18 -3.90 1.65 0.89
CA TYR A 18 -3.02 0.76 0.17
C TYR A 18 -3.80 -0.39 -0.44
N TYR A 19 -3.74 -0.50 -1.76
CA TYR A 19 -4.38 -1.56 -2.53
C TYR A 19 -3.33 -2.47 -3.15
N PHE A 20 -3.60 -3.77 -3.17
CA PHE A 20 -2.75 -4.73 -3.86
C PHE A 20 -3.47 -5.35 -5.06
N ASN A 21 -2.78 -5.38 -6.20
CA ASN A 21 -3.24 -6.08 -7.40
C ASN A 21 -2.47 -7.38 -7.55
N ASN A 22 -3.14 -8.51 -7.31
CA ASN A 22 -2.54 -9.86 -7.41
C ASN A 22 -2.01 -10.16 -8.82
N SER A 23 -2.74 -9.77 -9.87
CA SER A 23 -2.37 -10.07 -11.26
C SER A 23 -1.10 -9.33 -11.68
N SER A 24 -0.98 -8.05 -11.32
CA SER A 24 0.20 -7.24 -11.68
C SER A 24 1.28 -7.22 -10.60
N LYS A 25 1.02 -7.80 -9.42
CA LYS A 25 1.88 -7.74 -8.22
C LYS A 25 2.33 -6.31 -7.88
N LEU A 26 1.39 -5.35 -7.94
CA LEU A 26 1.64 -3.94 -7.67
C LEU A 26 0.87 -3.47 -6.43
N ILE A 27 1.49 -2.56 -5.68
CA ILE A 27 0.85 -1.79 -4.61
C ILE A 27 0.48 -0.42 -5.16
N LEU A 28 -0.76 -0.01 -4.95
CA LEU A 28 -1.25 1.33 -5.19
C LEU A 28 -1.49 2.01 -3.84
N GLU A 29 -0.81 3.12 -3.58
CA GLU A 29 -1.11 4.02 -2.45
C GLU A 29 -1.95 5.18 -2.97
N VAL A 30 -3.15 5.35 -2.41
CA VAL A 30 -4.00 6.51 -2.61
C VAL A 30 -3.90 7.38 -1.38
N LYS A 31 -3.20 8.50 -1.52
CA LYS A 31 -2.93 9.43 -0.42
C LYS A 31 -3.89 10.62 -0.49
N ASN A 32 -4.80 10.70 0.47
CA ASN A 32 -5.72 11.81 0.65
C ASN A 32 -5.10 12.87 1.57
N LEU A 33 -4.68 13.99 0.96
CA LEU A 33 -4.04 15.11 1.64
C LEU A 33 -5.08 16.16 2.06
N ARG A 34 -4.68 17.05 2.98
CA ARG A 34 -5.47 18.25 3.30
C ARG A 34 -5.84 19.02 2.02
N PHE A 35 -7.01 19.64 2.04
CA PHE A 35 -7.61 20.37 0.91
C PHE A 35 -8.08 19.46 -0.25
N ASN A 36 -8.52 18.23 0.05
CA ASN A 36 -9.07 17.28 -0.92
C ASN A 36 -8.13 16.97 -2.08
N LYS A 37 -6.82 17.08 -1.88
CA LYS A 37 -5.83 16.71 -2.89
C LYS A 37 -5.52 15.22 -2.76
N VAL A 38 -5.87 14.45 -3.79
CA VAL A 38 -5.53 13.03 -3.87
C VAL A 38 -4.25 12.86 -4.68
N ARG A 39 -3.31 12.06 -4.18
CA ARG A 39 -2.13 11.60 -4.93
C ARG A 39 -2.12 10.10 -4.99
N GLU A 40 -1.83 9.56 -6.17
CA GLU A 40 -1.68 8.13 -6.37
C GLU A 40 -0.22 7.78 -6.62
N TYR A 41 0.25 6.74 -5.95
CA TYR A 41 1.59 6.20 -6.13
C TYR A 41 1.50 4.71 -6.43
N LYS A 42 2.25 4.26 -7.43
CA LYS A 42 2.32 2.85 -7.83
C LYS A 42 3.72 2.33 -7.56
N TYR A 43 3.77 1.18 -6.91
CA TYR A 43 5.02 0.55 -6.51
C TYR A 43 5.01 -0.92 -6.94
N SER A 44 6.15 -1.40 -7.43
CA SER A 44 6.44 -2.83 -7.32
C SER A 44 6.61 -3.21 -5.85
N LEU A 45 6.47 -4.50 -5.51
CA LEU A 45 6.71 -4.99 -4.14
C LEU A 45 8.11 -4.62 -3.63
N GLU A 46 9.11 -4.70 -4.50
CA GLU A 46 10.49 -4.35 -4.18
C GLU A 46 10.65 -2.85 -3.91
N GLN A 47 10.10 -2.00 -4.78
CA GLN A 47 10.12 -0.55 -4.60
C GLN A 47 9.44 -0.15 -3.29
N PHE A 48 8.26 -0.72 -3.02
CA PHE A 48 7.52 -0.46 -1.79
C PHE A 48 8.33 -0.82 -0.55
N SER A 49 8.94 -2.01 -0.54
CA SER A 49 9.76 -2.48 0.58
C SER A 49 11.01 -1.62 0.77
N LYS A 50 11.68 -1.21 -0.32
CA LYS A 50 12.84 -0.30 -0.25
C LYS A 50 12.45 1.06 0.34
N SER A 51 11.34 1.65 -0.12
CA SER A 51 10.88 2.97 0.34
C SER A 51 10.36 2.97 1.78
N ASN A 52 9.86 1.82 2.27
CA ASN A 52 9.26 1.70 3.59
C ASN A 52 10.08 0.81 4.54
N LYS A 53 11.35 0.55 4.23
CA LYS A 53 12.19 -0.41 4.95
C LYS A 53 12.19 -0.17 6.46
N GLY A 54 11.84 -1.18 7.24
CA GLY A 54 11.83 -1.15 8.70
C GLY A 54 10.63 -0.46 9.33
N THR A 55 9.73 0.12 8.53
CA THR A 55 8.51 0.76 9.05
C THR A 55 7.45 -0.26 9.43
N LYS A 56 6.49 0.17 10.27
CA LYS A 56 5.30 -0.64 10.60
C LYS A 56 4.45 -0.95 9.36
N ILE A 57 4.32 0.02 8.46
CA ILE A 57 3.52 -0.14 7.24
C ILE A 57 4.12 -1.20 6.31
N GLU A 58 5.45 -1.26 6.16
CA GLU A 58 6.08 -2.32 5.38
C GLU A 58 5.72 -3.72 5.90
N LYS A 59 5.81 -3.93 7.22
CA LYS A 59 5.50 -5.22 7.84
C LYS A 59 4.05 -5.63 7.58
N ILE A 60 3.10 -4.73 7.87
CA ILE A 60 1.67 -4.98 7.66
C ILE A 60 1.37 -5.32 6.20
N ILE A 61 1.89 -4.52 5.27
CA ILE A 61 1.63 -4.71 3.85
C ILE A 61 2.25 -6.02 3.36
N ARG A 62 3.48 -6.36 3.78
CA ARG A 62 4.12 -7.64 3.44
C ARG A 62 3.29 -8.83 3.91
N GLU A 63 2.79 -8.82 5.15
CA GLU A 63 1.93 -9.89 5.67
C GLU A 63 0.63 -10.04 4.86
N LYS A 64 -0.04 -8.92 4.56
CA LYS A 64 -1.29 -8.93 3.78
C LYS A 64 -1.07 -9.37 2.33
N VAL A 65 0.05 -8.97 1.72
CA VAL A 65 0.44 -9.41 0.37
C VAL A 65 0.75 -10.90 0.36
N ASN A 66 1.56 -11.41 1.31
CA ASN A 66 1.89 -12.83 1.38
C ASN A 66 0.64 -13.70 1.56
N PHE A 67 -0.27 -13.29 2.44
CA PHE A 67 -1.58 -13.92 2.59
C PHE A 67 -2.38 -13.91 1.27
N SER A 68 -2.36 -12.78 0.56
CA SER A 68 -3.07 -12.64 -0.74
C SER A 68 -2.45 -13.46 -1.86
N LEU A 69 -1.17 -13.84 -1.75
CA LEU A 69 -0.43 -14.67 -2.69
C LEU A 69 -0.44 -16.16 -2.33
N GLY A 70 -0.93 -16.53 -1.14
CA GLY A 70 -0.92 -17.92 -0.67
C GLY A 70 0.46 -18.44 -0.27
N ASN A 71 1.44 -17.56 -0.03
CA ASN A 71 2.77 -17.92 0.43
C ASN A 71 2.76 -17.96 1.97
N PHE A 72 2.74 -19.16 2.55
CA PHE A 72 2.81 -19.41 3.98
C PHE A 72 4.10 -20.16 4.32
#